data_AF-A0A0D1VDI5-F1
#
_entry.id   AF-A0A0D1VDI5-F1
#
_cell.length_a   1.000
_cell.length_b   1.000
_cell.length_c   1.000
_cell.angle_alpha   90.00
_cell.angle_beta   90.00
_cell.angle_gamma   90.00
#
_symmetry.space_group_name_H-M   'P 1'
#
loop_
_entity.id
_entity.type
_entity.pdbx_description
1 polymer ?
#
loop_
_entity_poly.entity_id
_entity_poly.type
_entity_poly.pdbx_seq_one_letter_code
_entity_poly.pdbx_strand_id
1 'polypeptide(L)'
;MAYNPKLDWKYNNDVTESDANRWERGIYDAHLMLSEHAAAIAALQIDVKSVKDALFNNFTDNIFTENLDTLTDVQVISGWYDEVNKRLVV
;
A
#
# COMPACT_ATOMS: atom_id res chain seq x y z
N MET A 1 20.59 -14.71 -4.17
CA MET A 1 20.55 -15.75 -5.21
C MET A 1 19.09 -15.93 -5.58
N ALA A 2 18.72 -15.89 -6.86
CA ALA A 2 17.33 -16.12 -7.26
C ALA A 2 16.91 -17.56 -6.90
N TYR A 3 15.68 -17.73 -6.42
CA TYR A 3 15.10 -19.05 -6.18
C TYR A 3 15.14 -19.89 -7.47
N ASN A 4 15.68 -21.11 -7.39
CA ASN A 4 15.76 -22.03 -8.52
C ASN A 4 14.93 -23.29 -8.24
N PRO A 5 13.71 -23.40 -8.79
CA PRO A 5 12.84 -24.53 -8.52
C PRO A 5 13.41 -25.83 -9.11
N LYS A 6 13.28 -26.93 -8.35
CA LYS A 6 13.44 -28.28 -8.90
C LYS A 6 12.14 -28.64 -9.62
N LEU A 7 12.20 -29.08 -10.87
CA LEU A 7 11.02 -29.38 -11.69
C LEU A 7 10.95 -30.86 -12.11
N ASP A 8 12.00 -31.62 -11.85
CA ASP A 8 12.18 -33.02 -12.27
C ASP A 8 11.81 -34.03 -11.17
N TRP A 9 10.78 -33.72 -10.38
CA TRP A 9 10.30 -34.58 -9.30
C TRP A 9 9.80 -35.93 -9.83
N LYS A 10 10.22 -37.00 -9.16
CA LYS A 10 9.72 -38.37 -9.40
C LYS A 10 9.10 -38.91 -8.13
N TYR A 11 8.01 -39.65 -8.28
CA TYR A 11 7.16 -40.14 -7.20
C TYR A 11 7.89 -40.91 -6.09
N ASN A 12 9.00 -41.60 -6.40
CA ASN A 12 9.78 -42.40 -5.44
C ASN A 12 11.18 -41.83 -5.15
N ASN A 13 11.44 -40.56 -5.47
CA ASN A 13 12.71 -39.96 -5.08
C ASN A 13 12.65 -39.51 -3.63
N ASP A 14 13.67 -39.87 -2.85
CA ASP A 14 13.82 -39.36 -1.49
C ASP A 14 14.00 -37.84 -1.51
N VAL A 15 13.32 -37.17 -0.58
CA VAL A 15 13.51 -35.73 -0.35
C VAL A 15 14.80 -35.56 0.43
N THR A 16 15.75 -34.82 -0.14
CA THR A 16 17.01 -34.52 0.54
C THR A 16 16.89 -33.26 1.39
N GLU A 17 17.81 -33.08 2.35
CA GLU A 17 17.94 -31.83 3.09
C GLU A 17 18.11 -30.62 2.16
N SER A 18 18.85 -30.79 1.05
CA SER A 18 19.05 -29.74 0.05
C SER A 18 17.76 -29.34 -0.68
N ASP A 19 16.83 -30.28 -0.83
CA ASP A 19 15.52 -30.04 -1.42
C ASP A 19 14.62 -29.29 -0.43
N ALA A 20 14.62 -29.68 0.84
CA ALA A 20 13.89 -28.98 1.91
C ALA A 20 14.39 -27.54 2.08
N ASN A 21 15.70 -27.33 2.18
CA ASN A 21 16.31 -25.99 2.28
C ASN A 21 15.97 -25.10 1.10
N ARG A 22 15.83 -25.69 -0.10
CA ARG A 22 15.40 -24.97 -1.30
C ARG A 22 13.95 -24.52 -1.17
N TRP A 23 13.04 -25.39 -0.74
CA TRP A 23 11.65 -25.02 -0.51
C TRP A 23 11.52 -23.91 0.53
N GLU A 24 12.21 -24.02 1.67
CA GLU A 24 12.21 -22.99 2.71
C GLU A 24 12.69 -21.63 2.17
N ARG A 25 13.74 -21.64 1.34
CA ARG A 25 14.19 -20.42 0.65
C ARG A 25 13.12 -19.87 -0.30
N GLY A 26 12.47 -20.72 -1.11
CA GLY A 26 11.41 -20.31 -2.01
C GLY A 26 10.21 -19.69 -1.29
N ILE A 27 9.83 -20.26 -0.13
CA ILE A 27 8.77 -19.73 0.72
C ILE A 27 9.16 -18.37 1.30
N TYR A 28 10.38 -18.24 1.81
CA TYR A 28 10.91 -16.98 2.33
C TYR A 28 10.94 -15.88 1.26
N ASP A 29 11.51 -16.17 0.09
CA ASP A 29 11.61 -15.21 -1.01
C ASP A 29 10.22 -14.78 -1.49
N ALA A 30 9.27 -15.71 -1.58
CA ALA A 30 7.88 -15.39 -1.92
C ALA A 30 7.20 -14.49 -0.89
N HIS A 31 7.41 -14.72 0.41
CA HIS A 31 6.86 -13.86 1.47
C HIS A 31 7.44 -12.45 1.41
N LEU A 32 8.74 -12.33 1.13
CA LEU A 32 9.39 -11.04 0.95
C LEU A 32 8.78 -10.28 -0.23
N MET A 33 8.67 -10.93 -1.39
CA MET A 33 8.05 -10.33 -2.58
C MET A 33 6.59 -9.92 -2.35
N LEU A 34 5.81 -10.76 -1.64
CA LEU A 34 4.44 -10.43 -1.27
C LEU A 34 4.36 -9.19 -0.37
N SER A 35 5.28 -9.06 0.60
CA SER A 35 5.36 -7.89 1.46
C SER A 35 5.68 -6.61 0.67
N GLU A 36 6.63 -6.68 -0.26
CA GLU A 36 6.99 -5.57 -1.13
C GLU A 36 5.82 -5.17 -2.06
N HIS A 37 5.14 -6.15 -2.64
CA HIS A 37 3.97 -5.90 -3.48
C HIS A 37 2.79 -5.33 -2.69
N ALA A 38 2.56 -5.78 -1.45
CA ALA A 38 1.53 -5.21 -0.59
C ALA A 38 1.78 -3.71 -0.33
N ALA A 39 3.03 -3.33 -0.04
CA ALA A 39 3.41 -1.93 0.12
C ALA A 39 3.23 -1.12 -1.17
N ALA A 40 3.66 -1.66 -2.32
CA ALA A 40 3.50 -1.01 -3.61
C ALA A 40 2.03 -0.82 -4.01
N ILE A 41 1.17 -1.82 -3.75
CA ILE A 41 -0.27 -1.73 -4.01
C ILE A 41 -0.90 -0.65 -3.12
N ALA A 42 -0.54 -0.58 -1.84
CA ALA A 42 -1.05 0.45 -0.93
C ALA A 42 -0.68 1.86 -1.43
N ALA A 43 0.57 2.06 -1.89
CA ALA A 43 0.99 3.32 -2.50
C ALA A 43 0.19 3.65 -3.77
N LEU A 44 0.03 2.68 -4.67
CA LEU A 44 -0.76 2.87 -5.90
C LEU A 44 -2.23 3.19 -5.62
N GLN A 45 -2.81 2.63 -4.56
CA GLN A 45 -4.18 2.95 -4.15
C GLN A 45 -4.32 4.42 -3.72
N ILE A 46 -3.32 4.95 -3.00
CA ILE A 46 -3.27 6.37 -2.63
C ILE A 46 -3.18 7.24 -3.87
N ASP A 47 -2.27 6.91 -4.80
CA ASP A 47 -2.08 7.67 -6.03
C ASP A 47 -3.34 7.69 -6.90
N VAL A 48 -3.98 6.52 -7.09
CA VAL A 48 -5.23 6.40 -7.85
C VAL A 48 -6.34 7.20 -7.20
N LYS A 49 -6.44 7.18 -5.86
CA LYS A 49 -7.41 8.01 -5.14
C LYS A 49 -7.15 9.49 -5.36
N SER A 50 -5.90 9.93 -5.24
CA SER A 50 -5.51 11.33 -5.49
C SER A 50 -5.87 11.78 -6.93
N VAL A 51 -5.60 10.94 -7.93
CA VAL A 51 -5.95 11.24 -9.33
C VAL A 51 -7.45 11.28 -9.52
N LYS A 52 -8.19 10.34 -8.92
CA LYS A 52 -9.65 10.30 -8.97
C LYS A 52 -10.24 11.57 -8.36
N ASP A 53 -9.76 11.98 -7.19
CA ASP A 53 -10.22 13.19 -6.50
C ASP A 53 -9.87 14.45 -7.32
N ALA A 54 -8.70 14.52 -7.95
CA ALA A 54 -8.33 15.62 -8.84
C ALA A 54 -9.22 15.69 -10.11
N LEU A 55 -9.57 14.54 -10.70
CA LEU A 55 -10.48 14.45 -11.85
C LEU A 55 -11.89 14.91 -11.50
N PHE A 56 -12.42 14.52 -10.33
CA PHE A 56 -13.76 14.95 -9.89
C PHE A 56 -13.82 16.46 -9.64
N ASN A 57 -12.71 17.08 -9.27
CA ASN A 57 -12.61 18.53 -9.09
C ASN A 57 -12.11 19.26 -10.34
N ASN A 58 -12.14 18.64 -11.53
CA ASN A 58 -11.72 19.25 -12.80
C ASN A 58 -10.32 19.91 -12.76
N PHE A 59 -9.44 19.41 -11.87
CA PHE A 59 -8.13 19.99 -11.57
C PHE A 59 -8.15 21.48 -11.15
N THR A 60 -9.29 22.03 -10.75
CA THR A 60 -9.39 23.44 -10.34
C THR A 60 -8.96 23.66 -8.90
N ASP A 61 -9.09 22.64 -8.02
CA ASP A 61 -8.71 22.73 -6.62
C ASP A 61 -7.67 21.67 -6.25
N ASN A 62 -6.55 22.09 -5.65
CA ASN A 62 -5.59 21.18 -5.03
C ASN A 62 -6.18 20.67 -3.70
N ILE A 63 -6.86 19.52 -3.74
CA ILE A 63 -7.37 18.90 -2.51
C ILE A 63 -6.25 18.05 -1.89
N PHE A 64 -5.58 18.63 -0.90
CA PHE A 64 -4.66 17.88 -0.03
C PHE A 64 -5.48 17.13 1.02
N THR A 65 -5.48 15.79 0.95
CA THR A 65 -6.09 14.95 1.99
C THR A 65 -5.01 14.61 3.01
N GLU A 66 -4.86 15.44 4.04
CA GLU A 66 -3.95 15.17 5.15
C GLU A 66 -4.65 14.26 6.18
N ASN A 67 -3.98 13.18 6.56
CA ASN A 67 -4.51 12.30 7.61
C ASN A 67 -4.20 12.91 8.98
N LEU A 68 -5.23 13.38 9.68
CA LEU A 68 -5.15 14.01 11.00
C LEU A 68 -5.24 13.02 12.17
N ASP A 69 -5.14 11.71 11.94
CA ASP A 69 -5.23 10.68 13.00
C ASP A 69 -4.21 10.86 14.14
N THR A 70 -3.13 11.62 13.90
CA THR A 70 -2.11 11.94 14.92
C THR A 70 -2.24 13.35 15.52
N LEU A 71 -3.24 14.12 15.09
CA LEU A 71 -3.42 15.49 15.54
C LEU A 71 -4.21 15.54 16.85
N THR A 72 -3.52 15.89 17.94
CA THR A 72 -4.14 15.99 19.27
C THR A 72 -4.91 17.29 19.51
N ASP A 73 -4.61 18.36 18.78
CA ASP A 73 -5.33 19.64 18.90
C ASP A 73 -5.18 20.48 17.61
N VAL A 74 -6.21 21.29 17.29
CA VAL A 74 -6.24 22.22 16.14
C VAL A 74 -6.62 23.61 16.65
N GLN A 75 -5.73 24.59 16.46
CA GLN A 75 -6.03 25.98 16.74
C GLN A 75 -6.35 26.73 15.44
N VAL A 76 -7.58 27.20 15.29
CA VAL A 76 -8.01 28.01 14.14
C VAL A 76 -7.63 29.47 14.38
N ILE A 77 -6.78 30.03 13.52
CA ILE A 77 -6.25 31.41 13.66
C ILE A 77 -7.13 32.42 12.90
N SER A 78 -7.78 32.01 11.82
CA SER A 78 -8.71 32.83 11.03
C SER A 78 -9.66 31.94 10.23
N GLY A 79 -10.91 32.35 10.07
CA GLY A 79 -11.89 31.65 9.24
C GLY A 79 -13.28 32.26 9.40
N TRP A 80 -14.22 31.89 8.54
CA TRP A 80 -15.62 32.26 8.67
C TRP A 80 -16.51 31.03 8.65
N TYR A 81 -17.65 31.13 9.34
CA TYR A 81 -18.61 30.04 9.43
C TYR A 81 -19.62 30.16 8.28
N ASP A 82 -19.63 29.18 7.39
CA ASP A 82 -20.67 29.07 6.37
C ASP A 82 -21.92 28.43 6.99
N GLU A 83 -22.93 29.26 7.26
CA GLU A 83 -24.21 28.83 7.85
C GLU A 83 -25.01 27.89 6.94
N VAL A 84 -24.87 28.02 5.62
CA VAL A 84 -25.65 27.25 4.65
C VAL A 84 -25.15 25.81 4.60
N ASN A 85 -23.84 25.64 4.54
CA ASN A 85 -23.20 24.32 4.45
C ASN A 85 -22.77 23.76 5.81
N LYS A 86 -23.00 24.51 6.90
CA LYS A 86 -22.64 24.16 8.29
C LYS A 86 -21.18 23.73 8.42
N ARG A 87 -20.28 24.43 7.74
CA ARG A 87 -18.84 24.12 7.73
C ARG A 87 -18.03 25.37 8.05
N LEU A 88 -16.96 25.16 8.80
CA LEU A 88 -15.93 26.18 8.97
C LEU A 88 -15.11 26.26 7.67
N VAL A 89 -15.02 27.46 7.10
CA VAL A 89 -14.18 27.74 5.94
C VAL A 89 -12.99 28.54 6.43
N VAL A 90 -11.81 27.93 6.31
CA VAL A 90 -10.52 28.48 6.72
C VAL A 90 -9.81 29.01 5.49
#